data_AF-A0A378R1E5-F1
#
_entry.id   AF-A0A378R1E5-F1
#
_cell.length_a   1.000
_cell.length_b   1.000
_cell.length_c   1.000
_cell.angle_alpha   90.00
_cell.angle_beta   90.00
_cell.angle_gamma   90.00
#
_symmetry.space_group_name_H-M   'P 1'
#
loop_
_entity.id
_entity.type
_entity.pdbx_description
1 polymer ?
#
loop_
_entity_poly.entity_id
_entity_poly.type
_entity_poly.pdbx_seq_one_letter_code
_entity_poly.pdbx_strand_id
1 'polypeptide(L)'
;MEKLVAKSNQHNKPHSTAPLPFIGQKRQIIQVFRNTLDRIVPDDGQGWTIIDVFGGSGLLAHNAKYLKPKARVIYNDFDNFSQRLYHLCDTNRLRQQLYAILEPLPRAKRIDEPTKQKLLEIIQNFDGFVDCHSVSTWLLFSGNQISHIDELPKHEFYNTIRRSDYPTADGYLDGLEIVSESFEILMPKFYHQDKTLFILDPPYLRTKQEAYGLGEYFGMIQFLKLMKWVRPPYLFFSSTKSEFLSYLDYVKEYEPVMWERLGGFEKLSFTSYVNKSSTYEDNMIFKI
;
A
#
# COMPACT_ATOMS: atom_id res chain seq x y z
N MET A 1 -32.86 -11.23 23.50
CA MET A 1 -32.22 -10.71 22.28
C MET A 1 -31.96 -9.23 22.47
N GLU A 2 -30.88 -8.90 23.16
CA GLU A 2 -30.42 -7.53 23.33
C GLU A 2 -29.56 -7.13 22.14
N LYS A 3 -29.96 -6.05 21.47
CA LYS A 3 -29.16 -5.39 20.43
C LYS A 3 -27.90 -4.85 21.09
N LEU A 4 -26.75 -5.42 20.74
CA LEU A 4 -25.44 -4.78 20.94
C LEU A 4 -25.41 -3.51 20.07
N VAL A 5 -25.84 -2.40 20.66
CA VAL A 5 -25.55 -1.06 20.17
C VAL A 5 -24.04 -0.87 20.38
N ALA A 6 -23.28 -1.01 19.30
CA ALA A 6 -21.87 -0.67 19.28
C ALA A 6 -21.73 0.80 19.69
N LYS A 7 -20.99 1.03 20.79
CA LYS A 7 -20.71 2.35 21.34
C LYS A 7 -20.07 3.22 20.25
N SER A 8 -20.60 4.43 20.12
CA SER A 8 -20.05 5.52 19.31
C SER A 8 -18.54 5.72 19.57
N ASN A 9 -17.75 5.61 18.51
CA ASN A 9 -16.31 5.80 18.51
C ASN A 9 -15.92 7.15 19.14
N GLN A 10 -15.10 7.10 20.19
CA GLN A 10 -14.23 8.21 20.55
C GLN A 10 -13.34 8.55 19.33
N HIS A 11 -13.11 9.83 19.06
CA HIS A 11 -12.32 10.32 17.93
C HIS A 11 -10.88 9.75 17.90
N ASN A 12 -10.72 8.55 17.35
CA ASN A 12 -9.43 7.97 17.01
C ASN A 12 -8.92 8.64 15.73
N LYS A 13 -7.74 9.26 15.78
CA LYS A 13 -7.11 9.85 14.60
C LYS A 13 -6.93 8.79 13.49
N PRO A 14 -7.08 9.15 12.21
CA PRO A 14 -6.88 8.20 11.12
C PRO A 14 -5.44 7.71 11.09
N HIS A 15 -5.23 6.48 10.66
CA HIS A 15 -3.89 5.91 10.55
C HIS A 15 -3.04 6.71 9.57
N SER A 16 -1.82 7.06 9.98
CA SER A 16 -0.82 7.70 9.11
C SER A 16 0.20 6.69 8.55
N THR A 17 0.13 5.43 8.99
CA THR A 17 0.99 4.33 8.57
C THR A 17 0.19 3.03 8.56
N ALA A 18 0.55 2.10 7.69
CA ALA A 18 -0.07 0.78 7.66
C ALA A 18 0.23 -0.01 8.96
N PRO A 19 -0.69 -0.87 9.44
CA PRO A 19 -0.46 -1.67 10.66
C PRO A 19 0.66 -2.70 10.51
N LEU A 20 0.84 -3.24 9.31
CA LEU A 20 1.89 -4.18 8.94
C LEU A 20 2.86 -3.58 7.90
N PRO A 21 4.09 -4.12 7.78
CA PRO A 21 5.04 -3.67 6.78
C PRO A 21 4.50 -3.84 5.35
N PHE A 22 4.60 -2.77 4.57
CA PHE A 22 4.23 -2.73 3.15
C PHE A 22 5.16 -1.76 2.43
N ILE A 23 5.76 -2.17 1.30
CA ILE A 23 6.61 -1.30 0.48
C ILE A 23 5.73 -0.26 -0.22
N GLY A 24 6.23 0.97 -0.35
CA GLY A 24 5.55 1.97 -1.17
C GLY A 24 4.34 2.61 -0.50
N GLN A 25 4.06 2.27 0.76
CA GLN A 25 3.00 2.92 1.54
C GLN A 25 3.18 4.45 1.56
N LYS A 26 2.10 5.18 1.32
CA LYS A 26 2.10 6.64 1.15
C LYS A 26 2.11 7.44 2.47
N ARG A 27 2.82 6.93 3.48
CA ARG A 27 2.89 7.54 4.84
C ARG A 27 3.45 8.96 4.86
N GLN A 28 4.41 9.29 3.97
CA GLN A 28 5.06 10.60 3.94
C GLN A 28 4.15 11.69 3.34
N ILE A 29 3.23 11.30 2.46
CA ILE A 29 2.35 12.24 1.73
C ILE A 29 0.90 12.15 2.20
N ILE A 30 0.63 11.36 3.25
CA ILE A 30 -0.73 11.09 3.73
C ILE A 30 -1.47 12.36 4.15
N GLN A 31 -0.78 13.33 4.75
CA GLN A 31 -1.42 14.58 5.15
C GLN A 31 -1.86 15.41 3.95
N VAL A 32 -1.08 15.39 2.87
CA VAL A 32 -1.42 16.09 1.64
C VAL A 32 -2.55 15.38 0.92
N PHE A 33 -2.54 14.05 0.91
CA PHE A 33 -3.66 13.25 0.41
C PHE A 33 -4.97 13.63 1.13
N ARG A 34 -4.97 13.70 2.47
CA ARG A 34 -6.15 14.12 3.26
C ARG A 34 -6.68 15.49 2.83
N ASN A 35 -5.80 16.49 2.78
CA ASN A 35 -6.17 17.84 2.38
C ASN A 35 -6.70 17.89 0.93
N THR A 36 -6.14 17.08 0.04
CA THR A 36 -6.56 17.01 -1.37
C THR A 36 -7.90 16.31 -1.51
N LEU A 37 -8.13 15.24 -0.73
CA LEU A 37 -9.42 14.55 -0.71
C LEU A 37 -10.54 15.48 -0.26
N ASP A 38 -10.31 16.35 0.72
CA ASP A 38 -11.28 17.35 1.15
C ASP A 38 -11.60 18.41 0.08
N ARG A 39 -10.67 18.67 -0.85
CA ARG A 39 -10.90 19.57 -1.99
C ARG A 39 -11.72 18.91 -3.10
N ILE A 40 -11.56 17.60 -3.30
CA ILE A 40 -12.24 16.85 -4.37
C ILE A 40 -13.64 16.41 -3.93
N VAL A 41 -13.73 15.83 -2.72
CA VAL A 41 -14.95 15.22 -2.20
C VAL A 41 -15.51 16.12 -1.08
N PRO A 42 -16.64 16.80 -1.28
CA PRO A 42 -17.22 17.70 -0.29
C PRO A 42 -17.77 16.96 0.93
N ASP A 43 -17.81 17.68 2.06
CA ASP A 43 -18.43 17.26 3.33
C ASP A 43 -18.02 15.84 3.76
N ASP A 44 -19.00 14.99 4.08
CA ASP A 44 -18.82 13.60 4.50
C ASP A 44 -18.82 12.60 3.33
N GLY A 45 -18.85 13.09 2.09
CA GLY A 45 -18.82 12.29 0.87
C GLY A 45 -20.14 11.59 0.52
N GLN A 46 -21.28 12.08 0.99
CA GLN A 46 -22.59 11.53 0.60
C GLN A 46 -22.75 11.41 -0.93
N GLY A 47 -23.05 10.20 -1.39
CA GLY A 47 -23.27 9.89 -2.81
C GLY A 47 -22.00 9.82 -3.66
N TRP A 48 -20.82 9.90 -3.04
CA TRP A 48 -19.54 9.66 -3.71
C TRP A 48 -19.11 8.20 -3.60
N THR A 49 -18.45 7.73 -4.66
CA THR A 49 -17.69 6.48 -4.66
C THR A 49 -16.21 6.82 -4.77
N ILE A 50 -15.40 6.38 -3.82
CA ILE A 50 -13.94 6.56 -3.84
C ILE A 50 -13.31 5.20 -4.05
N ILE A 51 -12.48 5.05 -5.08
CA ILE A 51 -11.91 3.77 -5.46
C ILE A 51 -10.40 3.86 -5.35
N ASP A 52 -9.85 3.10 -4.40
CA ASP A 52 -8.42 2.85 -4.28
C ASP A 52 -8.06 1.67 -5.19
N VAL A 53 -7.68 2.00 -6.44
CA VAL A 53 -7.55 1.02 -7.53
C VAL A 53 -6.33 0.11 -7.33
N PHE A 54 -5.27 0.64 -6.73
CA PHE A 54 -4.04 -0.08 -6.39
C PHE A 54 -3.87 -0.04 -4.88
N GLY A 55 -4.78 -0.70 -4.18
CA GLY A 55 -5.00 -0.45 -2.76
C GLY A 55 -3.80 -0.73 -1.86
N GLY A 56 -2.94 -1.69 -2.25
CA GLY A 56 -1.75 -2.05 -1.49
C GLY A 56 -2.05 -2.28 -0.02
N SER A 57 -1.44 -1.49 0.86
CA SER A 57 -1.68 -1.52 2.32
C SER A 57 -3.06 -1.04 2.80
N GLY A 58 -3.94 -0.57 1.91
CA GLY A 58 -5.23 0.03 2.24
C GLY A 58 -5.15 1.37 2.96
N LEU A 59 -3.96 1.98 3.08
CA LEU A 59 -3.76 3.22 3.85
C LEU A 59 -4.56 4.40 3.27
N LEU A 60 -4.63 4.51 1.94
CA LEU A 60 -5.37 5.56 1.26
C LEU A 60 -6.88 5.33 1.39
N ALA A 61 -7.35 4.11 1.13
CA ALA A 61 -8.74 3.71 1.38
C ALA A 61 -9.19 3.94 2.83
N HIS A 62 -8.39 3.56 3.83
CA HIS A 62 -8.67 3.80 5.25
C HIS A 62 -8.88 5.29 5.54
N ASN A 63 -7.94 6.13 5.06
CA ASN A 63 -8.04 7.58 5.26
C ASN A 63 -9.24 8.17 4.51
N ALA A 64 -9.55 7.66 3.31
CA ALA A 64 -10.71 8.09 2.56
C ALA A 64 -12.01 7.78 3.29
N LYS A 65 -12.16 6.56 3.84
CA LYS A 65 -13.36 6.18 4.58
C LYS A 65 -13.49 6.91 5.91
N TYR A 66 -12.38 7.14 6.60
CA TYR A 66 -12.37 7.91 7.83
C TYR A 66 -12.81 9.37 7.60
N LEU A 67 -12.28 10.03 6.56
CA LEU A 67 -12.59 11.43 6.26
C LEU A 67 -13.98 11.60 5.61
N LYS A 68 -14.39 10.63 4.79
CA LYS A 68 -15.65 10.64 4.03
C LYS A 68 -16.54 9.47 4.47
N PRO A 69 -17.06 9.48 5.71
CA PRO A 69 -17.75 8.33 6.29
C PRO A 69 -19.02 7.92 5.53
N LYS A 70 -19.67 8.85 4.82
CA LYS A 70 -20.87 8.56 4.00
C LYS A 70 -20.55 8.22 2.55
N ALA A 71 -19.28 8.32 2.13
CA ALA A 71 -18.85 7.80 0.84
C ALA A 71 -18.83 6.27 0.84
N ARG A 72 -19.11 5.69 -0.32
CA ARG A 72 -18.78 4.30 -0.64
C ARG A 72 -17.29 4.27 -0.95
N VAL A 73 -16.50 3.51 -0.20
CA VAL A 73 -15.06 3.41 -0.42
C VAL A 73 -14.71 1.99 -0.79
N ILE A 74 -14.19 1.81 -2.01
CA ILE A 74 -13.77 0.52 -2.55
C ILE A 74 -12.25 0.43 -2.41
N TYR A 75 -11.80 -0.59 -1.68
CA TYR A 75 -10.41 -0.95 -1.50
C TYR A 75 -10.11 -2.17 -2.37
N ASN A 76 -9.37 -1.97 -3.46
CA ASN A 76 -8.93 -3.07 -4.31
C ASN A 76 -7.64 -3.71 -3.76
N ASP A 77 -7.80 -4.76 -2.95
CA ASP A 77 -6.73 -5.51 -2.32
C ASP A 77 -6.21 -6.61 -3.24
N PHE A 78 -5.41 -6.21 -4.22
CA PHE A 78 -4.74 -7.15 -5.12
C PHE A 78 -3.57 -7.89 -4.43
N ASP A 79 -2.97 -7.29 -3.39
CA ASP A 79 -1.78 -7.81 -2.69
C ASP A 79 -2.12 -8.72 -1.48
N ASN A 80 -3.40 -9.04 -1.26
CA ASN A 80 -3.91 -9.80 -0.11
C ASN A 80 -3.47 -9.24 1.26
N PHE A 81 -3.35 -7.91 1.38
CA PHE A 81 -2.97 -7.27 2.63
C PHE A 81 -4.05 -7.44 3.71
N SER A 82 -5.33 -7.51 3.34
CA SER A 82 -6.44 -7.83 4.25
C SER A 82 -6.27 -9.19 4.91
N GLN A 83 -5.79 -10.20 4.18
CA GLN A 83 -5.47 -11.53 4.73
C GLN A 83 -4.32 -11.43 5.75
N ARG A 84 -3.28 -10.66 5.44
CA ARG A 84 -2.16 -10.43 6.38
C ARG A 84 -2.64 -9.79 7.68
N LEU A 85 -3.55 -8.81 7.60
CA LEU A 85 -4.16 -8.18 8.78
C LEU A 85 -5.04 -9.15 9.58
N TYR A 86 -5.80 -10.02 8.91
CA TYR A 86 -6.60 -11.04 9.58
C TYR A 86 -5.73 -11.98 10.43
N HIS A 87 -4.53 -12.30 9.94
CA HIS A 87 -3.55 -13.14 10.63
C HIS A 87 -2.53 -12.37 11.49
N LEU A 88 -2.89 -11.17 11.95
CA LEU A 88 -1.99 -10.35 12.76
C LEU A 88 -1.59 -11.02 14.08
N CYS A 89 -2.50 -11.76 14.71
CA CYS A 89 -2.21 -12.52 15.93
C CYS A 89 -1.11 -13.56 15.70
N ASP A 90 -1.19 -14.31 14.61
CA ASP A 90 -0.14 -15.27 14.22
C ASP A 90 1.19 -14.57 13.93
N THR A 91 1.14 -13.43 13.24
CA THR A 91 2.34 -12.62 12.95
C THR A 91 3.03 -12.18 14.24
N ASN A 92 2.30 -11.71 15.24
CA ASN A 92 2.85 -11.35 16.55
C ASN A 92 3.36 -12.57 17.32
N ARG A 93 2.65 -13.70 17.27
CA ARG A 93 3.05 -14.95 17.94
C ARG A 93 4.36 -15.48 17.39
N LEU A 94 4.52 -15.52 16.05
CA LEU A 94 5.78 -15.89 15.41
C LEU A 94 6.90 -14.91 15.79
N ARG A 95 6.62 -13.59 15.74
CA ARG A 95 7.60 -12.56 16.14
C ARG A 95 8.10 -12.78 17.57
N GLN A 96 7.22 -13.08 18.52
CA GLN A 96 7.59 -13.34 19.92
C GLN A 96 8.50 -14.56 20.05
N GLN A 97 8.20 -15.66 19.36
CA GLN A 97 9.03 -16.88 19.36
C GLN A 97 10.44 -16.59 18.82
N LEU A 98 10.54 -15.88 17.69
CA LEU A 98 11.83 -15.50 17.11
C LEU A 98 12.58 -14.47 17.98
N TYR A 99 11.86 -13.51 18.56
CA TYR A 99 12.44 -12.48 19.42
C TYR A 99 13.09 -13.08 20.68
N ALA A 100 12.51 -14.11 21.28
CA ALA A 100 13.08 -14.78 22.45
C ALA A 100 14.51 -15.34 22.19
N ILE A 101 14.80 -15.75 20.96
CA ILE A 101 16.13 -16.22 20.56
C ILE A 101 17.07 -15.05 20.22
N LEU A 102 16.52 -14.01 19.59
CA LEU A 102 17.29 -12.89 19.06
C LEU A 102 17.55 -11.76 20.08
N GLU A 103 16.79 -11.69 21.17
CA GLU A 103 16.93 -10.69 22.23
C GLU A 103 18.35 -10.55 22.80
N PRO A 104 19.07 -11.65 23.15
CA PRO A 104 20.44 -11.54 23.67
C PRO A 104 21.47 -11.13 22.61
N LEU A 105 21.13 -11.16 21.32
CA LEU A 105 22.06 -10.90 20.22
C LEU A 105 22.11 -9.41 19.84
N PRO A 106 23.27 -8.91 19.35
CA PRO A 106 23.39 -7.53 18.92
C PRO A 106 22.47 -7.22 17.73
N ARG A 107 21.85 -6.04 17.77
CA ARG A 107 20.95 -5.57 16.72
C ARG A 107 21.71 -5.17 15.45
N ALA A 108 21.04 -5.33 14.29
CA ALA A 108 21.56 -4.97 12.97
C ALA A 108 22.91 -5.63 12.65
N LYS A 109 23.18 -6.78 13.26
CA LYS A 109 24.33 -7.64 12.97
C LYS A 109 23.87 -8.92 12.32
N ARG A 110 24.77 -9.50 11.54
CA ARG A 110 24.59 -10.80 10.93
C ARG A 110 24.42 -11.86 12.02
N ILE A 111 23.50 -12.78 11.79
CA ILE A 111 23.21 -13.94 12.65
C ILE A 111 24.09 -15.10 12.18
N ASP A 112 24.64 -15.85 13.14
CA ASP A 112 25.49 -17.01 12.88
C ASP A 112 24.67 -18.22 12.41
N GLU A 113 25.32 -19.17 11.73
CA GLU A 113 24.63 -20.29 11.09
C GLU A 113 23.84 -21.17 12.07
N PRO A 114 24.35 -21.53 13.27
CA PRO A 114 23.58 -22.30 14.24
C PRO A 114 22.28 -21.62 14.67
N THR A 115 22.30 -20.30 14.90
CA THR A 115 21.10 -19.54 15.24
C THR A 115 20.16 -19.43 14.04
N LYS A 116 20.69 -19.21 12.83
CA LYS A 116 19.88 -19.21 11.60
C LYS A 116 19.08 -20.51 11.44
N GLN A 117 19.70 -21.68 11.66
CA GLN A 117 19.02 -22.96 11.54
C GLN A 117 17.87 -23.11 12.56
N LYS A 118 18.08 -22.68 13.81
CA LYS A 118 17.01 -22.67 14.84
C LYS A 118 15.83 -21.78 14.45
N LEU A 119 16.10 -20.60 13.89
CA LEU A 119 15.05 -19.69 13.43
C LEU A 119 14.27 -20.27 12.26
N LEU A 120 14.95 -20.92 11.31
CA LEU A 120 14.31 -21.61 10.19
C LEU A 120 13.40 -22.75 10.69
N GLU A 121 13.87 -23.54 11.65
CA GLU A 121 13.07 -24.63 12.24
C GLU A 121 11.79 -24.11 12.91
N ILE A 122 11.86 -22.99 13.64
CA ILE A 122 10.68 -22.36 14.24
C ILE A 122 9.70 -21.88 13.17
N ILE A 123 10.19 -21.24 12.11
CA ILE A 123 9.35 -20.73 11.03
C ILE A 123 8.68 -21.88 10.27
N GLN A 124 9.41 -22.96 9.99
CA GLN A 124 8.89 -24.13 9.26
C GLN A 124 7.86 -24.92 10.07
N ASN A 125 8.06 -25.02 11.39
CA ASN A 125 7.15 -25.74 12.28
C ASN A 125 6.05 -24.85 12.89
N PHE A 126 5.92 -23.59 12.45
CA PHE A 126 4.92 -22.68 12.97
C PHE A 126 3.51 -23.14 12.57
N ASP A 127 2.66 -23.37 13.56
CA ASP A 127 1.27 -23.82 13.42
C ASP A 127 0.32 -22.63 13.20
N GLY A 128 0.64 -21.77 12.23
CA GLY A 128 -0.15 -20.59 11.92
C GLY A 128 0.27 -19.92 10.62
N PHE A 129 -0.32 -18.76 10.32
CA PHE A 129 0.04 -18.01 9.12
C PHE A 129 1.43 -17.37 9.25
N VAL A 130 2.29 -17.61 8.25
CA VAL A 130 3.63 -17.01 8.17
C VAL A 130 3.62 -15.88 7.14
N ASP A 131 3.62 -14.63 7.63
CA ASP A 131 3.74 -13.45 6.76
C ASP A 131 5.19 -13.26 6.28
N CYS A 132 5.49 -13.75 5.07
CA CYS A 132 6.83 -13.64 4.46
C CYS A 132 7.37 -12.20 4.41
N HIS A 133 6.50 -11.20 4.21
CA HIS A 133 6.88 -9.79 4.18
C HIS A 133 7.33 -9.32 5.56
N SER A 134 6.59 -9.67 6.61
CA SER A 134 7.00 -9.32 7.98
C SER A 134 8.29 -10.04 8.38
N VAL A 135 8.39 -11.35 8.09
CA VAL A 135 9.61 -12.14 8.33
C VAL A 135 10.83 -11.54 7.62
N SER A 136 10.65 -11.09 6.37
CA SER A 136 11.70 -10.38 5.61
C SER A 136 12.24 -9.18 6.39
N THR A 137 11.34 -8.37 6.98
CA THR A 137 11.77 -7.19 7.75
C THR A 137 12.46 -7.51 9.06
N TRP A 138 12.31 -8.72 9.58
CA TRP A 138 12.88 -9.13 10.86
C TRP A 138 14.23 -9.83 10.73
N LEU A 139 14.45 -10.50 9.61
CA LEU A 139 15.58 -11.41 9.42
C LEU A 139 16.47 -11.04 8.23
N LEU A 140 16.03 -10.20 7.30
CA LEU A 140 16.84 -9.80 6.14
C LEU A 140 17.43 -8.40 6.32
N PHE A 141 18.52 -8.13 5.61
CA PHE A 141 19.07 -6.78 5.50
C PHE A 141 18.05 -5.82 4.85
N SER A 142 18.08 -4.56 5.26
CA SER A 142 17.11 -3.55 4.79
C SER A 142 17.08 -3.47 3.26
N GLY A 143 15.88 -3.62 2.68
CA GLY A 143 15.64 -3.57 1.24
C GLY A 143 15.59 -4.94 0.57
N ASN A 144 15.99 -6.02 1.24
CA ASN A 144 15.78 -7.38 0.76
C ASN A 144 14.38 -7.87 1.14
N GLN A 145 13.75 -8.58 0.21
CA GLN A 145 12.43 -9.19 0.40
C GLN A 145 12.38 -10.57 -0.23
N ILE A 146 11.47 -11.38 0.29
CA ILE A 146 11.10 -12.68 -0.28
C ILE A 146 9.62 -12.67 -0.60
N SER A 147 9.25 -13.31 -1.71
CA SER A 147 7.86 -13.50 -2.09
C SER A 147 7.27 -14.76 -1.45
N HIS A 148 8.11 -15.78 -1.24
CA HIS A 148 7.76 -17.04 -0.60
C HIS A 148 8.74 -17.42 0.51
N ILE A 149 8.22 -18.04 1.57
CA ILE A 149 9.03 -18.41 2.75
C ILE A 149 10.16 -19.41 2.40
N ASP A 150 9.98 -20.21 1.35
CA ASP A 150 10.97 -21.17 0.85
C ASP A 150 12.23 -20.51 0.28
N GLU A 151 12.18 -19.21 0.00
CA GLU A 151 13.35 -18.43 -0.40
C GLU A 151 14.24 -18.08 0.80
N LEU A 152 13.67 -18.01 2.00
CA LEU A 152 14.34 -17.53 3.22
C LEU A 152 15.69 -18.23 3.51
N PRO A 153 15.84 -19.57 3.36
CA PRO A 153 17.12 -20.24 3.60
C PRO A 153 18.28 -19.75 2.72
N LYS A 154 17.98 -19.23 1.53
CA LYS A 154 18.97 -18.76 0.55
C LYS A 154 19.63 -17.44 0.94
N HIS A 155 19.09 -16.73 1.92
CA HIS A 155 19.58 -15.42 2.35
C HIS A 155 20.47 -15.49 3.60
N GLU A 156 21.30 -14.47 3.76
CA GLU A 156 21.96 -14.18 5.03
C GLU A 156 20.98 -13.53 6.01
N PHE A 157 21.06 -13.91 7.28
CA PHE A 157 20.18 -13.39 8.33
C PHE A 157 20.85 -12.24 9.08
N TYR A 158 20.06 -11.23 9.43
CA TYR A 158 20.43 -10.09 10.24
C TYR A 158 19.39 -9.88 11.35
N ASN A 159 19.83 -9.51 12.55
CA ASN A 159 18.91 -9.22 13.65
C ASN A 159 18.26 -7.85 13.47
N THR A 160 17.20 -7.79 12.66
CA THR A 160 16.41 -6.57 12.36
C THR A 160 15.01 -6.62 12.98
N ILE A 161 14.69 -7.68 13.72
CA ILE A 161 13.39 -7.94 14.32
C ILE A 161 12.87 -6.77 15.16
N ARG A 162 11.55 -6.56 15.07
CA ARG A 162 10.84 -5.59 15.89
C ARG A 162 10.76 -6.10 17.34
N ARG A 163 11.04 -5.23 18.31
CA ARG A 163 11.06 -5.58 19.74
C ARG A 163 9.68 -5.68 20.37
N SER A 164 8.74 -4.88 19.89
CA SER A 164 7.36 -4.88 20.35
C SER A 164 6.45 -5.56 19.33
N ASP A 165 5.24 -5.93 19.77
CA ASP A 165 4.19 -6.45 18.90
C ASP A 165 3.59 -5.35 18.02
N TYR A 166 3.16 -5.71 16.83
CA TYR A 166 2.33 -4.85 16.00
C TYR A 166 1.04 -4.54 16.77
N PRO A 167 0.62 -3.26 16.82
CA PRO A 167 -0.64 -2.89 17.46
C PRO A 167 -1.80 -3.58 16.75
N THR A 168 -2.92 -3.79 17.45
CA THR A 168 -4.12 -4.35 16.80
C THR A 168 -4.55 -3.45 15.62
N ALA A 169 -5.06 -4.09 14.58
CA ALA A 169 -5.56 -3.41 13.38
C ALA A 169 -7.09 -3.23 13.44
N ASP A 170 -7.66 -3.23 14.65
CA ASP A 170 -9.10 -3.11 14.85
C ASP A 170 -9.61 -1.81 14.23
N GLY A 171 -10.67 -1.92 13.43
CA GLY A 171 -11.26 -0.78 12.74
C GLY A 171 -10.50 -0.29 11.50
N TYR A 172 -9.34 -0.86 11.17
CA TYR A 172 -8.53 -0.38 10.04
C TYR A 172 -9.24 -0.53 8.69
N LEU A 173 -10.00 -1.61 8.50
CA LEU A 173 -10.76 -1.89 7.28
C LEU A 173 -12.26 -1.60 7.41
N ASP A 174 -12.71 -1.00 8.52
CA ASP A 174 -14.13 -0.82 8.79
C ASP A 174 -14.82 0.06 7.75
N GLY A 175 -15.96 -0.43 7.24
CA GLY A 175 -16.76 0.27 6.26
C GLY A 175 -16.16 0.35 4.85
N LEU A 176 -15.02 -0.31 4.61
CA LEU A 176 -14.47 -0.50 3.26
C LEU A 176 -15.20 -1.64 2.54
N GLU A 177 -15.47 -1.44 1.26
CA GLU A 177 -15.82 -2.52 0.35
C GLU A 177 -14.53 -3.09 -0.22
N ILE A 178 -14.19 -4.32 0.18
CA ILE A 178 -12.93 -4.96 -0.24
C ILE A 178 -13.22 -5.81 -1.48
N VAL A 179 -12.46 -5.55 -2.54
CA VAL A 179 -12.47 -6.33 -3.78
C VAL A 179 -11.05 -6.74 -4.13
N SER A 180 -10.89 -7.73 -5.00
CA SER A 180 -9.59 -8.12 -5.55
C SER A 180 -9.78 -8.38 -7.04
N GLU A 181 -9.67 -7.30 -7.83
CA GLU A 181 -9.94 -7.31 -9.26
C GLU A 181 -8.83 -6.58 -10.03
N SER A 182 -8.57 -7.01 -11.28
CA SER A 182 -7.73 -6.22 -12.18
C SER A 182 -8.36 -4.84 -12.41
N PHE A 183 -7.54 -3.80 -12.53
CA PHE A 183 -8.01 -2.45 -12.87
C PHE A 183 -8.77 -2.44 -14.21
N GLU A 184 -8.43 -3.36 -15.13
CA GLU A 184 -9.10 -3.54 -16.42
C GLU A 184 -10.57 -4.00 -16.27
N ILE A 185 -10.93 -4.57 -15.12
CA ILE A 185 -12.29 -5.00 -14.78
C ILE A 185 -12.96 -3.99 -13.85
N LEU A 186 -12.23 -3.49 -12.85
CA LEU A 186 -12.76 -2.62 -11.81
C LEU A 186 -13.12 -1.24 -12.35
N MET A 187 -12.19 -0.55 -13.02
CA MET A 187 -12.40 0.84 -13.45
C MET A 187 -13.54 1.02 -14.45
N PRO A 188 -13.75 0.15 -15.47
CA PRO A 188 -14.85 0.29 -16.41
C PRO A 188 -16.24 0.32 -15.75
N LYS A 189 -16.44 -0.41 -14.65
CA LYS A 189 -17.72 -0.43 -13.91
C LYS A 189 -18.14 0.96 -13.41
N PHE A 190 -17.16 1.86 -13.19
CA PHE A 190 -17.37 3.18 -12.62
C PHE A 190 -16.95 4.33 -13.55
N TYR A 191 -16.49 4.04 -14.77
CA TYR A 191 -15.90 5.03 -15.66
C TYR A 191 -16.87 6.17 -16.01
N HIS A 192 -18.16 5.87 -16.21
CA HIS A 192 -19.19 6.85 -16.58
C HIS A 192 -19.98 7.44 -15.38
N GLN A 193 -19.50 7.26 -14.15
CA GLN A 193 -20.19 7.76 -12.95
C GLN A 193 -19.57 9.06 -12.45
N ASP A 194 -20.30 10.19 -12.52
CA ASP A 194 -19.75 11.52 -12.21
C ASP A 194 -19.10 11.64 -10.83
N LYS A 195 -19.78 11.18 -9.77
CA LYS A 195 -19.31 11.23 -8.38
C LYS A 195 -18.41 10.06 -7.98
N THR A 196 -17.49 9.71 -8.87
CA THR A 196 -16.48 8.68 -8.60
C THR A 196 -15.09 9.27 -8.68
N LEU A 197 -14.32 9.12 -7.61
CA LEU A 197 -12.90 9.46 -7.54
C LEU A 197 -12.05 8.19 -7.71
N PHE A 198 -11.17 8.18 -8.70
CA PHE A 198 -10.12 7.16 -8.82
C PHE A 198 -8.85 7.61 -8.12
N ILE A 199 -8.39 6.83 -7.14
CA ILE A 199 -7.07 6.95 -6.52
C ILE A 199 -6.18 5.90 -7.16
N LEU A 200 -5.06 6.36 -7.73
CA LEU A 200 -4.20 5.60 -8.63
C LEU A 200 -2.77 5.63 -8.09
N ASP A 201 -2.30 4.48 -7.61
CA ASP A 201 -0.92 4.28 -7.13
C ASP A 201 -0.29 3.03 -7.78
N PRO A 202 -0.16 2.99 -9.11
CA PRO A 202 0.30 1.80 -9.81
C PRO A 202 1.78 1.48 -9.52
N PRO A 203 2.21 0.21 -9.66
CA PRO A 203 3.63 -0.14 -9.65
C PRO A 203 4.42 0.65 -10.71
N TYR A 204 5.60 1.16 -10.38
CA TYR A 204 6.37 1.98 -11.30
C TYR A 204 7.10 1.14 -12.36
N LEU A 205 7.15 1.64 -13.59
CA LEU A 205 7.70 0.96 -14.78
C LEU A 205 9.17 0.52 -14.64
N ARG A 206 9.97 1.29 -13.88
CA ARG A 206 11.42 1.04 -13.68
C ARG A 206 11.76 0.42 -12.31
N THR A 207 10.77 0.05 -11.50
CA THR A 207 11.04 -0.58 -10.20
C THR A 207 11.09 -2.10 -10.31
N LYS A 208 11.96 -2.76 -9.52
CA LYS A 208 11.90 -4.21 -9.34
C LYS A 208 10.53 -4.55 -8.71
N GLN A 209 9.65 -5.16 -9.49
CA GLN A 209 8.30 -5.54 -9.07
C GLN A 209 8.26 -6.91 -8.38
N GLU A 210 9.42 -7.54 -8.18
CA GLU A 210 9.61 -8.83 -7.47
C GLU A 210 8.98 -8.85 -6.06
N ALA A 211 8.67 -7.69 -5.49
CA ALA A 211 8.04 -7.53 -4.18
C ALA A 211 6.50 -7.42 -4.19
N TYR A 212 5.86 -7.33 -5.36
CA TYR A 212 4.40 -7.40 -5.49
C TYR A 212 4.05 -8.86 -5.81
N GLY A 213 3.22 -9.48 -4.96
CA GLY A 213 3.05 -10.93 -4.89
C GLY A 213 2.31 -11.61 -6.05
N LEU A 214 2.26 -11.02 -7.25
CA LEU A 214 1.49 -11.56 -8.37
C LEU A 214 2.29 -11.53 -9.68
N GLY A 215 2.32 -12.68 -10.35
CA GLY A 215 3.16 -13.00 -11.51
C GLY A 215 2.87 -12.25 -12.82
N GLU A 216 2.13 -11.13 -12.78
CA GLU A 216 1.89 -10.28 -13.95
C GLU A 216 2.68 -8.98 -13.86
N TYR A 217 3.67 -8.83 -14.73
CA TYR A 217 4.50 -7.64 -14.85
C TYR A 217 3.67 -6.41 -15.23
N PHE A 218 3.64 -5.39 -14.36
CA PHE A 218 3.06 -4.08 -14.67
C PHE A 218 4.05 -3.26 -15.51
N GLY A 219 4.07 -3.55 -16.81
CA GLY A 219 4.90 -2.87 -17.79
C GLY A 219 4.22 -1.70 -18.49
N MET A 220 4.88 -1.18 -19.52
CA MET A 220 4.38 -0.07 -20.35
C MET A 220 2.98 -0.34 -20.92
N ILE A 221 2.72 -1.56 -21.37
CA ILE A 221 1.40 -1.93 -21.93
C ILE A 221 0.31 -1.79 -20.87
N GLN A 222 0.53 -2.30 -19.66
CA GLN A 222 -0.45 -2.21 -18.57
C GLN A 222 -0.64 -0.76 -18.13
N PHE A 223 0.43 0.04 -18.11
CA PHE A 223 0.33 1.48 -17.89
C PHE A 223 -0.52 2.18 -18.96
N LEU A 224 -0.29 1.93 -20.25
CA LEU A 224 -1.10 2.52 -21.33
C LEU A 224 -2.57 2.08 -21.25
N LYS A 225 -2.84 0.82 -20.91
CA LYS A 225 -4.21 0.35 -20.65
C LYS A 225 -4.84 1.06 -19.47
N LEU A 226 -4.11 1.27 -18.38
CA LEU A 226 -4.58 2.02 -17.22
C LEU A 226 -4.98 3.44 -17.64
N MET A 227 -4.12 4.12 -18.40
CA MET A 227 -4.38 5.49 -18.87
C MET A 227 -5.63 5.60 -19.74
N LYS A 228 -6.10 4.53 -20.40
CA LYS A 228 -7.40 4.54 -21.10
C LYS A 228 -8.58 4.76 -20.17
N TRP A 229 -8.47 4.39 -18.89
CA TRP A 229 -9.56 4.48 -17.91
C TRP A 229 -9.45 5.67 -16.97
N VAL A 230 -8.32 6.40 -16.96
CA VAL A 230 -8.15 7.58 -16.12
C VAL A 230 -9.00 8.73 -16.64
N ARG A 231 -9.87 9.27 -15.78
CA ARG A 231 -10.71 10.43 -16.05
C ARG A 231 -10.98 11.22 -14.76
N PRO A 232 -11.29 12.53 -14.82
CA PRO A 232 -11.60 13.32 -13.64
C PRO A 232 -12.93 12.93 -12.94
N PRO A 233 -13.04 13.06 -11.61
CA PRO A 233 -11.94 13.37 -10.71
C PRO A 233 -10.99 12.18 -10.53
N TYR A 234 -9.69 12.45 -10.53
CA TYR A 234 -8.67 11.46 -10.23
C TYR A 234 -7.57 12.03 -9.36
N LEU A 235 -6.91 11.15 -8.62
CA LEU A 235 -5.69 11.41 -7.89
C LEU A 235 -4.67 10.33 -8.27
N PHE A 236 -3.54 10.73 -8.82
CA PHE A 236 -2.50 9.87 -9.36
C PHE A 236 -1.19 10.11 -8.61
N PHE A 237 -0.66 9.06 -8.01
CA PHE A 237 0.68 9.04 -7.43
C PHE A 237 1.70 8.61 -8.47
N SER A 238 2.76 9.38 -8.60
CA SER A 238 3.86 9.09 -9.51
C SER A 238 5.19 9.46 -8.87
N SER A 239 6.30 9.10 -9.51
CA SER A 239 7.63 9.51 -9.08
C SER A 239 8.51 9.83 -10.28
N THR A 240 9.69 10.42 -10.07
CA THR A 240 10.68 10.59 -11.15
C THR A 240 11.07 9.29 -11.85
N LYS A 241 10.88 8.13 -11.20
CA LYS A 241 11.14 6.80 -11.78
C LYS A 241 10.01 6.26 -12.66
N SER A 242 8.84 6.91 -12.64
CA SER A 242 7.64 6.44 -13.34
C SER A 242 7.49 6.95 -14.77
N GLU A 243 8.31 7.93 -15.20
CA GLU A 243 8.16 8.65 -16.49
C GLU A 243 6.78 9.29 -16.72
N PHE A 244 5.92 9.32 -15.70
CA PHE A 244 4.53 9.76 -15.83
C PHE A 244 4.39 11.19 -16.35
N LEU A 245 5.21 12.12 -15.84
CA LEU A 245 5.21 13.51 -16.30
C LEU A 245 5.66 13.61 -17.76
N SER A 246 6.70 12.87 -18.16
CA SER A 246 7.15 12.83 -19.55
C SER A 246 6.09 12.23 -20.49
N TYR A 247 5.35 11.23 -20.02
CA TYR A 247 4.18 10.72 -20.75
C TYR A 247 3.07 11.77 -20.90
N LEU A 248 2.79 12.55 -19.86
CA LEU A 248 1.81 13.64 -19.94
C LEU A 248 2.25 14.76 -20.88
N ASP A 249 3.55 15.07 -20.95
CA ASP A 249 4.11 16.01 -21.94
C ASP A 249 3.90 15.48 -23.37
N TYR A 250 4.15 14.19 -23.61
CA TYR A 250 3.85 13.55 -24.89
C TYR A 250 2.35 13.64 -25.22
N VAL A 251 1.46 13.31 -24.28
CA VAL A 251 0.00 13.37 -24.49
C VAL A 251 -0.45 14.80 -24.81
N LYS A 252 0.13 15.81 -24.15
CA LYS A 252 -0.16 17.22 -24.41
C LYS A 252 0.18 17.63 -25.84
N GLU A 253 1.30 17.13 -26.37
CA GLU A 253 1.80 17.52 -27.69
C GLU A 253 1.13 16.73 -28.83
N TYR A 254 0.87 15.44 -28.63
CA TYR A 254 0.49 14.52 -29.71
C TYR A 254 -0.93 13.95 -29.61
N GLU A 255 -1.60 14.02 -28.44
CA GLU A 255 -2.89 13.35 -28.18
C GLU A 255 -3.93 14.31 -27.57
N PRO A 256 -4.43 15.29 -28.33
CA PRO A 256 -5.25 16.40 -27.81
C PRO A 256 -6.53 15.93 -27.09
N VAL A 257 -7.21 14.90 -27.62
CA VAL A 257 -8.41 14.32 -27.00
C VAL A 257 -8.11 13.71 -25.63
N MET A 258 -6.97 13.04 -25.51
CA MET A 258 -6.54 12.47 -24.23
C MET A 258 -6.07 13.57 -23.26
N TRP A 259 -5.45 14.64 -23.77
CA TRP A 259 -5.06 15.81 -22.98
C TRP A 259 -6.24 16.57 -22.41
N GLU A 260 -7.38 16.69 -23.10
CA GLU A 260 -8.59 17.30 -22.51
C GLU A 260 -9.04 16.56 -21.24
N ARG A 261 -8.89 15.24 -21.23
CA ARG A 261 -9.23 14.39 -20.09
C ARG A 261 -8.17 14.45 -18.99
N LEU A 262 -6.89 14.29 -19.33
CA LEU A 262 -5.79 14.16 -18.37
C LEU A 262 -5.08 15.46 -17.99
N GLY A 263 -5.08 16.47 -18.84
CA GLY A 263 -4.37 17.74 -18.67
C GLY A 263 -5.09 18.73 -17.75
N GLY A 264 -4.43 19.85 -17.43
CA GLY A 264 -4.99 20.87 -16.52
C GLY A 264 -5.04 20.43 -15.05
N PHE A 265 -4.17 19.50 -14.68
CA PHE A 265 -4.05 18.97 -13.32
C PHE A 265 -3.25 19.90 -12.42
N GLU A 266 -3.47 19.76 -11.11
CA GLU A 266 -2.57 20.29 -10.08
C GLU A 266 -1.51 19.24 -9.72
N LYS A 267 -0.28 19.68 -9.47
CA LYS A 267 0.85 18.83 -9.09
C LYS A 267 1.40 19.27 -7.74
N LEU A 268 1.61 18.32 -6.84
CA LEU A 268 2.30 18.49 -5.57
C LEU A 268 3.52 17.55 -5.52
N SER A 269 4.70 18.11 -5.26
CA SER A 269 5.99 17.40 -5.26
C SER A 269 6.57 17.23 -3.86
N PHE A 270 7.17 16.07 -3.59
CA PHE A 270 7.76 15.71 -2.31
C PHE A 270 9.14 15.10 -2.51
N THR A 271 10.17 15.72 -1.93
CA THR A 271 11.53 15.17 -1.97
C THR A 271 11.70 14.13 -0.88
N SER A 272 11.91 12.88 -1.29
CA SER A 272 12.22 11.76 -0.42
C SER A 272 13.71 11.39 -0.54
N TYR A 273 14.39 11.23 0.60
CA TYR A 273 15.79 10.79 0.65
C TYR A 273 15.84 9.29 0.90
N VAL A 274 16.35 8.49 -0.05
CA VAL A 274 16.60 7.05 0.20
C VAL A 274 17.88 6.88 1.01
N ASN A 275 18.96 7.56 0.59
CA ASN A 275 20.32 7.48 1.15
C ASN A 275 21.08 8.80 0.86
N LYS A 276 22.29 8.99 1.41
CA LYS A 276 23.17 10.17 1.17
C LYS A 276 23.47 10.49 -0.32
N SER A 277 23.19 9.57 -1.25
CA SER A 277 23.55 9.66 -2.67
C SER A 277 22.39 9.51 -3.65
N SER A 278 21.14 9.30 -3.21
CA SER A 278 19.99 9.24 -4.12
C SER A 278 18.75 9.93 -3.54
N THR A 279 18.31 10.97 -4.26
CA THR A 279 17.03 11.66 -4.06
C THR A 279 16.05 11.17 -5.13
N TYR A 280 14.80 10.97 -4.74
CA TYR A 280 13.71 10.81 -5.69
C TYR A 280 12.55 11.69 -5.25
N GLU A 281 11.83 12.23 -6.24
CA GLU A 281 10.68 13.08 -6.02
C GLU A 281 9.43 12.23 -6.22
N ASP A 282 8.64 12.11 -5.17
CA ASP A 282 7.28 11.58 -5.23
C ASP A 282 6.34 12.73 -5.61
N ASN A 283 5.41 12.47 -6.51
CA ASN A 283 4.46 13.43 -7.03
C ASN A 283 3.05 12.93 -6.76
N MET A 284 2.18 13.84 -6.35
CA MET A 284 0.75 13.62 -6.34
C MET A 284 0.11 14.59 -7.33
N ILE A 285 -0.60 14.05 -8.31
CA ILE A 285 -1.23 14.79 -9.39
C ILE A 285 -2.73 14.56 -9.30
N PHE A 286 -3.53 15.60 -9.38
CA PHE A 286 -4.97 15.45 -9.32
C PHE A 286 -5.68 16.44 -10.23
N LYS A 287 -6.86 16.04 -10.67
CA LYS A 287 -7.80 16.86 -11.42
C LYS A 287 -9.19 16.58 -10.87
N ILE A 288 -9.96 17.65 -10.67
CA ILE A 288 -11.35 17.60 -10.22
C ILE A 288 -12.26 17.42 -11.44
#